data_AF-A0A958XP63-F1
#
_entry.id   AF-A0A958XP63-F1
#
_cell.length_a   1.000
_cell.length_b   1.000
_cell.length_c   1.000
_cell.angle_alpha   90.00
_cell.angle_beta   90.00
_cell.angle_gamma   90.00
#
_symmetry.space_group_name_H-M   'P 1'
#
loop_
_entity.id
_entity.type
_entity.pdbx_description
1 polymer ?
#
loop_
_entity_poly.entity_id
_entity_poly.type
_entity_poly.pdbx_seq_one_letter_code
_entity_poly.pdbx_strand_id
1 'polypeptide(L)'
;MADYRRPDVYIEEKTSFPVSILEVESAIPVFIGFTQKVPEAAPEEPVQINSMEEFEETFGGAFPETGIKSFKFDAATRKATIEPKEVVPDFMLYYAMKHYFKNGGAKCFVLSCGTYETGDPKKALDKSARKAALTEKVSQLLNRALEIEEVTLLVIPELVQLAEYTEPKDAVQADPAANPPVQAAPAVLESINDTAMSAAISEPLNSILSKNKYEKFFILDVAAPATDKKVDVKGFDEGSFIGYATEEKGQFMAFYYPYLVTSFKLEISDAAINSLTAKISVPGKNDIEFKDIVASEAVKAAVEEAKKDGATPNDVEAAAKAAAAGVKAPADPKELTAAEKYLLYKDLKQQIKNNAPKVVLPPSAAMAGIYVRVDNARGVWKAPANVKVEGIERPDKIITDTDHEDLNINPLNGRSICAIRTLPGFGTRVMGGRTLRGSSSDFRYISVRRFISIAEKSIKNAMKAYLFEPNNPTTWGLVKGGISNYLTQKWQQGALLGAKAEDSFFVRIGLGITMSKEDVLNGKMIVEIGMAVVRPAEFIILRIEQFLPEQLS
;
A
#
# COMPACT_ATOMS: atom_id res chain seq x y z
N MET A 1 54.82 20.21 -7.31
CA MET A 1 55.05 21.31 -6.35
C MET A 1 55.22 22.57 -7.17
N ALA A 2 54.59 23.68 -6.75
CA ALA A 2 54.76 24.96 -7.43
C ALA A 2 56.25 25.37 -7.44
N ASP A 3 56.70 25.97 -8.55
CA ASP A 3 58.09 26.39 -8.74
C ASP A 3 58.29 27.78 -8.10
N TYR A 4 58.73 27.78 -6.84
CA TYR A 4 58.93 28.97 -6.03
C TYR A 4 60.29 29.61 -6.35
N ARG A 5 60.27 30.71 -7.13
CA ARG A 5 61.50 31.36 -7.64
C ARG A 5 61.96 32.60 -6.86
N ARG A 6 61.24 33.02 -5.82
CA ARG A 6 61.68 34.11 -4.94
C ARG A 6 61.42 33.77 -3.47
N PRO A 7 62.28 34.20 -2.53
CA PRO A 7 61.96 34.15 -1.12
C PRO A 7 60.80 35.11 -0.84
N ASP A 8 59.61 34.57 -0.58
CA ASP A 8 58.40 35.30 -0.20
C ASP A 8 57.46 34.36 0.60
N VAL A 9 56.45 34.91 1.26
CA VAL A 9 55.41 34.13 1.94
C VAL A 9 54.28 33.83 0.94
N TYR A 10 53.98 32.54 0.74
CA TYR A 10 52.91 32.09 -0.14
C TYR A 10 51.70 31.60 0.69
N ILE A 11 50.49 31.98 0.27
CA ILE A 11 49.23 31.42 0.78
C ILE A 11 48.70 30.46 -0.28
N GLU A 12 48.50 29.20 0.09
CA GLU A 12 47.72 28.23 -0.69
C GLU A 12 46.39 27.98 0.03
N GLU A 13 45.26 28.24 -0.64
CA GLU A 13 43.95 27.78 -0.16
C GLU A 13 43.76 26.30 -0.54
N LYS A 14 43.64 25.44 0.47
CA LYS A 14 43.11 24.08 0.30
C LYS A 14 41.66 24.04 0.77
N THR A 15 40.74 24.34 -0.14
CA THR A 15 39.33 23.95 0.05
C THR A 15 39.17 22.52 -0.41
N SER A 16 39.15 21.59 0.54
CA SER A 16 38.90 20.17 0.27
C SER A 16 38.02 19.58 1.36
N PHE A 17 36.80 20.13 1.49
CA PHE A 17 35.78 19.42 2.23
C PHE A 17 35.25 18.30 1.32
N PRO A 18 35.15 17.05 1.82
CA PRO A 18 34.50 15.99 1.06
C PRO A 18 33.06 16.40 0.74
N VAL A 19 32.55 15.97 -0.41
CA VAL A 19 31.14 16.21 -0.77
C VAL A 19 30.25 15.60 0.32
N SER A 20 29.39 16.42 0.92
CA SER A 20 28.41 15.93 1.88
C SER A 20 27.39 15.08 1.13
N ILE A 21 27.25 13.81 1.52
CA ILE A 21 26.24 12.92 0.96
C ILE A 21 24.89 13.32 1.55
N LEU A 22 23.99 13.83 0.69
CA LEU A 22 22.59 14.05 1.05
C LEU A 22 21.83 12.73 0.91
N GLU A 23 21.04 12.42 1.93
CA GLU A 23 20.14 11.27 1.89
C GLU A 23 18.99 11.53 0.92
N VAL A 24 18.68 10.53 0.08
CA VAL A 24 17.48 10.56 -0.75
C VAL A 24 16.23 10.33 0.10
N GLU A 25 15.09 10.86 -0.33
CA GLU A 25 13.81 10.58 0.30
C GLU A 25 13.53 9.07 0.29
N SER A 26 13.16 8.54 1.46
CA SER A 26 13.13 7.08 1.68
C SER A 26 11.83 6.41 1.27
N ALA A 27 10.74 7.15 1.20
CA ALA A 27 9.39 6.65 0.98
C ALA A 27 8.62 7.57 0.02
N ILE A 28 8.90 7.47 -1.28
CA ILE A 28 8.07 8.08 -2.31
C ILE A 28 7.37 6.94 -3.07
N PRO A 29 6.07 6.71 -2.81
CA PRO A 29 5.32 5.68 -3.51
C PRO A 29 4.84 6.15 -4.88
N VAL A 30 4.79 5.19 -5.81
CA VAL A 30 3.94 5.28 -7.00
C VAL A 30 2.77 4.33 -6.84
N PHE A 31 1.58 4.83 -7.15
CA PHE A 31 0.34 4.06 -7.17
C PHE A 31 -0.08 3.78 -8.60
N ILE A 32 -0.41 2.52 -8.88
CA ILE A 32 -0.92 2.08 -10.18
C ILE A 32 -2.33 1.51 -9.98
N GLY A 33 -3.29 1.99 -10.79
CA GLY A 33 -4.69 1.53 -10.76
C GLY A 33 -5.60 2.38 -11.64
N PHE A 34 -6.89 2.05 -11.68
CA PHE A 34 -7.88 2.77 -12.48
C PHE A 34 -8.33 4.10 -11.84
N THR A 35 -8.58 5.12 -12.67
CA THR A 35 -9.01 6.45 -12.23
C THR A 35 -10.33 6.86 -12.89
N GLN A 36 -11.01 7.90 -12.40
CA GLN A 36 -12.22 8.41 -13.05
C GLN A 36 -11.88 9.07 -14.39
N LYS A 37 -10.89 9.96 -14.34
CA LYS A 37 -10.35 10.68 -15.49
C LYS A 37 -8.83 10.62 -15.47
N VAL A 38 -8.23 11.02 -16.58
CA VAL A 38 -6.78 11.16 -16.73
C VAL A 38 -6.48 12.55 -17.31
N PRO A 39 -5.31 13.14 -17.05
CA PRO A 39 -4.92 14.38 -17.69
C PRO A 39 -4.88 14.22 -19.22
N GLU A 40 -5.63 15.05 -19.95
CA GLU A 40 -5.72 14.97 -21.43
C GLU A 40 -4.35 15.13 -22.11
N ALA A 41 -3.46 15.92 -21.51
CA ALA A 41 -2.14 16.21 -22.08
C ALA A 41 -1.16 15.02 -21.97
N ALA A 42 -1.35 14.10 -21.02
CA ALA A 42 -0.37 13.06 -20.72
C ALA A 42 -0.99 11.89 -19.93
N PRO A 43 -1.81 11.04 -20.56
CA PRO A 43 -2.58 9.99 -19.86
C PRO A 43 -1.72 8.85 -19.29
N GLU A 44 -0.51 8.66 -19.79
CA GLU A 44 0.42 7.59 -19.36
C GLU A 44 1.67 8.11 -18.64
N GLU A 45 1.74 9.42 -18.37
CA GLU A 45 2.85 10.01 -17.62
C GLU A 45 2.58 9.95 -16.11
N PRO A 46 3.62 9.74 -15.29
CA PRO A 46 3.48 9.75 -13.84
C PRO A 46 3.17 11.16 -13.35
N VAL A 47 2.04 11.31 -12.66
CA VAL A 47 1.63 12.60 -12.11
C VAL A 47 1.98 12.63 -10.62
N GLN A 48 2.71 13.66 -10.21
CA GLN A 48 2.98 13.91 -8.80
C GLN A 48 1.71 14.43 -8.11
N ILE A 49 1.40 13.85 -6.95
CA ILE A 49 0.27 14.24 -6.11
C ILE A 49 0.77 14.39 -4.66
N ASN A 50 0.40 15.50 -4.02
CA ASN A 50 0.82 15.83 -2.66
C ASN A 50 -0.34 15.75 -1.65
N SER A 51 -1.58 15.74 -2.12
CA SER A 51 -2.77 15.70 -1.28
C SER A 51 -3.93 14.95 -1.93
N MET A 52 -4.94 14.60 -1.14
CA MET A 52 -6.17 14.00 -1.65
C MET A 52 -6.98 14.98 -2.53
N GLU A 53 -6.92 16.28 -2.23
CA GLU A 53 -7.62 17.32 -2.99
C GLU A 53 -7.03 17.41 -4.42
N GLU A 54 -5.70 17.45 -4.52
CA GLU A 54 -4.99 17.45 -5.80
C GLU A 54 -5.26 16.17 -6.61
N PHE A 55 -5.42 15.02 -5.92
CA PHE A 55 -5.84 13.78 -6.56
C PHE A 55 -7.24 13.90 -7.17
N GLU A 56 -8.21 14.42 -6.42
CA GLU A 56 -9.60 14.56 -6.88
C GLU A 56 -9.71 15.55 -8.04
N GLU A 57 -8.95 16.64 -8.00
CA GLU A 57 -8.87 17.61 -9.10
C GLU A 57 -8.32 16.97 -10.38
N THR A 58 -7.29 16.14 -10.25
CA THR A 58 -6.55 15.58 -11.39
C THR A 58 -7.19 14.31 -11.95
N PHE A 59 -7.50 13.35 -11.08
CA PHE A 59 -7.92 11.99 -11.43
C PHE A 59 -9.40 11.71 -11.13
N GLY A 60 -10.07 12.60 -10.40
CA GLY A 60 -11.50 12.51 -10.08
C GLY A 60 -11.81 11.75 -8.78
N GLY A 61 -13.10 11.55 -8.55
CA GLY A 61 -13.67 10.90 -7.37
C GLY A 61 -13.86 9.40 -7.53
N ALA A 62 -14.45 8.74 -6.53
CA ALA A 62 -14.69 7.30 -6.55
C ALA A 62 -15.62 6.86 -7.70
N PHE A 63 -15.45 5.62 -8.16
CA PHE A 63 -16.47 4.97 -8.99
C PHE A 63 -17.77 4.82 -8.20
N PRO A 64 -18.91 5.30 -8.73
CA PRO A 64 -20.16 5.26 -8.00
C PRO A 64 -20.82 3.89 -8.16
N GLU A 65 -20.60 3.03 -7.17
CA GLU A 65 -20.94 1.60 -7.23
C GLU A 65 -22.44 1.35 -7.45
N THR A 66 -22.74 0.26 -8.16
CA THR A 66 -24.11 -0.20 -8.43
C THR A 66 -24.48 -1.48 -7.69
N GLY A 67 -23.52 -2.14 -7.03
CA GLY A 67 -23.63 -3.48 -6.44
C GLY A 67 -24.48 -3.63 -5.16
N ILE A 68 -25.35 -2.66 -4.84
CA ILE A 68 -26.23 -2.78 -3.67
C ILE A 68 -27.41 -3.68 -4.02
N LYS A 69 -27.59 -4.76 -3.24
CA LYS A 69 -28.61 -5.79 -3.55
C LYS A 69 -29.97 -5.46 -2.96
N SER A 70 -30.00 -4.98 -1.72
CA SER A 70 -31.26 -4.67 -1.05
C SER A 70 -31.08 -3.63 0.05
N PHE A 71 -32.20 -2.98 0.38
CA PHE A 71 -32.25 -1.92 1.35
C PHE A 71 -33.51 -2.07 2.22
N LYS A 72 -33.35 -2.01 3.55
CA LYS A 72 -34.44 -2.01 4.53
C LYS A 72 -34.52 -0.66 5.23
N PHE A 73 -35.71 -0.04 5.22
CA PHE A 73 -35.99 1.19 5.95
C PHE A 73 -36.92 0.89 7.12
N ASP A 74 -36.50 1.25 8.33
CA ASP A 74 -37.36 1.22 9.51
C ASP A 74 -38.11 2.54 9.62
N ALA A 75 -39.43 2.50 9.47
CA ALA A 75 -40.28 3.69 9.51
C ALA A 75 -40.35 4.36 10.91
N ALA A 76 -40.11 3.62 11.99
CA ALA A 76 -40.15 4.13 13.35
C ALA A 76 -38.84 4.83 13.73
N THR A 77 -37.70 4.24 13.38
CA THR A 77 -36.38 4.80 13.68
C THR A 77 -35.84 5.74 12.59
N ARG A 78 -36.50 5.78 11.42
CA ARG A 78 -36.06 6.46 10.19
C ARG A 78 -34.65 6.08 9.77
N LYS A 79 -34.24 4.84 10.05
CA LYS A 79 -32.89 4.36 9.73
C LYS A 79 -32.90 3.40 8.55
N ALA A 80 -31.87 3.57 7.74
CA ALA A 80 -31.57 2.73 6.61
C ALA A 80 -30.60 1.61 6.98
N THR A 81 -30.94 0.36 6.68
CA THR A 81 -30.00 -0.78 6.72
C THR A 81 -29.76 -1.30 5.30
N ILE A 82 -28.51 -1.28 4.86
CA ILE A 82 -28.09 -1.72 3.52
C ILE A 82 -27.40 -3.07 3.62
N GLU A 83 -27.69 -3.95 2.66
CA GLU A 83 -27.00 -5.24 2.49
C GLU A 83 -26.32 -5.32 1.12
N PRO A 84 -25.00 -5.67 1.07
CA PRO A 84 -24.12 -5.99 2.21
C PRO A 84 -23.65 -4.75 2.98
N LYS A 85 -23.23 -4.92 4.25
CA LYS A 85 -22.69 -3.83 5.10
C LYS A 85 -21.26 -3.44 4.74
N GLU A 86 -20.53 -4.33 4.09
CA GLU A 86 -19.11 -4.23 3.77
C GLU A 86 -18.93 -4.66 2.31
N VAL A 87 -18.20 -3.86 1.53
CA VAL A 87 -18.02 -4.05 0.09
C VAL A 87 -16.55 -3.82 -0.26
N VAL A 88 -15.98 -4.73 -1.04
CA VAL A 88 -14.73 -4.52 -1.75
C VAL A 88 -15.07 -3.77 -3.05
N PRO A 89 -14.61 -2.52 -3.25
CA PRO A 89 -14.91 -1.75 -4.46
C PRO A 89 -14.32 -2.41 -5.71
N ASP A 90 -15.00 -2.22 -6.83
CA ASP A 90 -14.53 -2.69 -8.13
C ASP A 90 -13.29 -1.94 -8.61
N PHE A 91 -13.24 -0.64 -8.31
CA PHE A 91 -12.10 0.24 -8.53
C PHE A 91 -11.60 0.76 -7.19
N MET A 92 -10.41 0.32 -6.78
CA MET A 92 -9.91 0.50 -5.41
C MET A 92 -9.04 1.75 -5.26
N LEU A 93 -8.43 2.23 -6.35
CA LEU A 93 -7.37 3.24 -6.27
C LEU A 93 -7.80 4.51 -5.52
N TYR A 94 -8.99 5.06 -5.79
CA TYR A 94 -9.49 6.26 -5.10
C TYR A 94 -9.51 6.09 -3.57
N TYR A 95 -10.10 4.98 -3.08
CA TYR A 95 -10.16 4.72 -1.64
C TYR A 95 -8.79 4.34 -1.07
N ALA A 96 -7.95 3.68 -1.86
CA ALA A 96 -6.57 3.38 -1.49
C ALA A 96 -5.77 4.67 -1.26
N MET A 97 -5.92 5.68 -2.12
CA MET A 97 -5.31 7.01 -1.94
C MET A 97 -5.80 7.71 -0.67
N LYS A 98 -7.11 7.66 -0.38
CA LYS A 98 -7.64 8.14 0.90
C LYS A 98 -6.98 7.44 2.08
N HIS A 99 -6.80 6.13 1.99
CA HIS A 99 -6.18 5.33 3.04
C HIS A 99 -4.69 5.66 3.24
N TYR A 100 -3.96 5.89 2.14
CA TYR A 100 -2.56 6.34 2.14
C TYR A 100 -2.38 7.66 2.89
N PHE A 101 -3.11 8.71 2.47
CA PHE A 101 -3.02 10.03 3.11
C PHE A 101 -3.47 9.98 4.58
N LYS A 102 -4.49 9.17 4.90
CA LYS A 102 -4.96 8.99 6.28
C LYS A 102 -3.90 8.37 7.21
N ASN A 103 -2.97 7.58 6.65
CA ASN A 103 -1.90 6.92 7.41
C ASN A 103 -0.58 7.71 7.45
N GLY A 104 -0.59 8.98 7.00
CA GLY A 104 0.59 9.85 7.00
C GLY A 104 1.33 9.89 5.67
N GLY A 105 0.65 9.52 4.57
CA GLY A 105 1.13 9.74 3.23
C GLY A 105 1.41 11.21 2.93
N ALA A 106 2.41 11.45 2.10
CA ALA A 106 2.83 12.76 1.61
C ALA A 106 2.95 12.68 0.07
N LYS A 107 4.00 13.29 -0.49
CA LYS A 107 4.32 13.22 -1.93
C LYS A 107 4.28 11.78 -2.46
N CYS A 108 3.56 11.58 -3.56
CA CYS A 108 3.45 10.32 -4.27
C CYS A 108 3.31 10.56 -5.77
N PHE A 109 3.43 9.50 -6.55
CA PHE A 109 3.13 9.50 -7.98
C PHE A 109 1.92 8.61 -8.25
N VAL A 110 1.14 8.96 -9.26
CA VAL A 110 0.02 8.13 -9.73
C VAL A 110 0.19 7.86 -11.22
N LEU A 111 0.01 6.60 -11.60
CA LEU A 111 -0.03 6.12 -12.97
C LEU A 111 -1.36 5.40 -13.20
N SER A 112 -2.18 5.93 -14.10
CA SER A 112 -3.50 5.37 -14.36
C SER A 112 -3.44 4.18 -15.32
N CYS A 113 -4.09 3.08 -14.94
CA CYS A 113 -4.35 1.93 -15.83
C CYS A 113 -5.45 2.23 -16.87
N GLY A 114 -6.10 3.39 -16.80
CA GLY A 114 -7.21 3.77 -17.65
C GLY A 114 -8.39 4.31 -16.84
N THR A 115 -9.41 4.78 -17.57
CA THR A 115 -10.59 5.38 -16.96
C THR A 115 -11.76 4.41 -16.90
N TYR A 116 -12.57 4.49 -15.85
CA TYR A 116 -13.86 3.78 -15.77
C TYR A 116 -15.05 4.57 -16.34
N GLU A 117 -14.86 5.84 -16.70
CA GLU A 117 -15.85 6.60 -17.47
C GLU A 117 -15.56 6.50 -18.97
N THR A 118 -16.11 5.47 -19.63
CA THR A 118 -16.24 5.47 -21.10
C THR A 118 -17.68 5.83 -21.48
N GLY A 119 -18.04 7.10 -21.26
CA GLY A 119 -19.24 7.74 -21.84
C GLY A 119 -20.63 7.27 -21.37
N ASP A 120 -20.75 6.24 -20.54
CA ASP A 120 -22.03 5.82 -19.93
C ASP A 120 -21.75 5.04 -18.62
N PRO A 121 -22.28 5.43 -17.45
CA PRO A 121 -22.16 4.67 -16.20
C PRO A 121 -22.66 3.23 -16.27
N LYS A 122 -23.47 2.89 -17.29
CA LYS A 122 -23.93 1.52 -17.60
C LYS A 122 -22.92 0.70 -18.42
N LYS A 123 -21.83 1.31 -18.89
CA LYS A 123 -20.72 0.70 -19.63
C LYS A 123 -19.40 0.72 -18.84
N ALA A 124 -19.48 0.62 -17.51
CA ALA A 124 -18.29 0.34 -16.71
C ALA A 124 -17.62 -0.95 -17.24
N LEU A 125 -16.27 -1.00 -17.23
CA LEU A 125 -15.53 -2.20 -17.58
C LEU A 125 -16.06 -3.37 -16.74
N ASP A 126 -16.55 -4.42 -17.40
CA ASP A 126 -16.94 -5.64 -16.69
C ASP A 126 -15.70 -6.30 -16.04
N LYS A 127 -15.93 -7.26 -15.14
CA LYS A 127 -14.85 -7.93 -14.40
C LYS A 127 -13.77 -8.54 -15.32
N SER A 128 -14.16 -9.07 -16.48
CA SER A 128 -13.24 -9.68 -17.45
C SER A 128 -12.42 -8.62 -18.18
N ALA A 129 -13.07 -7.58 -18.67
CA ALA A 129 -12.45 -6.45 -19.34
C ALA A 129 -11.48 -5.69 -18.41
N ARG A 130 -11.85 -5.52 -17.13
CA ARG A 130 -10.99 -4.90 -16.12
C ARG A 130 -9.75 -5.73 -15.84
N LYS A 131 -9.89 -7.06 -15.69
CA LYS A 131 -8.75 -7.99 -15.52
C LYS A 131 -7.82 -7.97 -16.74
N ALA A 132 -8.37 -7.95 -17.95
CA ALA A 132 -7.60 -7.87 -19.19
C ALA A 132 -6.81 -6.54 -19.30
N ALA A 133 -7.49 -5.40 -19.10
CA ALA A 133 -6.86 -4.07 -19.15
C ALA A 133 -5.75 -3.92 -18.10
N LEU A 134 -5.97 -4.44 -16.88
CA LEU A 134 -4.96 -4.45 -15.83
C LEU A 134 -3.75 -5.32 -16.21
N THR A 135 -3.98 -6.51 -16.77
CA THR A 135 -2.90 -7.42 -17.20
C THR A 135 -2.05 -6.79 -18.31
N GLU A 136 -2.68 -6.10 -19.27
CA GLU A 136 -2.00 -5.45 -20.39
C GLU A 136 -1.14 -4.26 -19.95
N LYS A 137 -1.69 -3.37 -19.10
CA LYS A 137 -1.03 -2.10 -18.75
C LYS A 137 -0.08 -2.17 -17.57
N VAL A 138 -0.27 -3.09 -16.61
CA VAL A 138 0.53 -3.10 -15.36
C VAL A 138 2.02 -3.25 -15.63
N SER A 139 2.44 -4.17 -16.51
CA SER A 139 3.87 -4.35 -16.83
C SER A 139 4.49 -3.08 -17.42
N GLN A 140 3.79 -2.44 -18.36
CA GLN A 140 4.23 -1.20 -19.00
C GLN A 140 4.37 -0.06 -17.98
N LEU A 141 3.34 0.14 -17.14
CA LEU A 141 3.33 1.19 -16.13
C LEU A 141 4.37 0.95 -15.04
N LEU A 142 4.58 -0.32 -14.63
CA LEU A 142 5.65 -0.67 -13.70
C LEU A 142 7.03 -0.39 -14.29
N ASN A 143 7.28 -0.76 -15.54
CA ASN A 143 8.54 -0.42 -16.21
C ASN A 143 8.75 1.11 -16.24
N ARG A 144 7.70 1.90 -16.49
CA ARG A 144 7.77 3.37 -16.43
C ARG A 144 8.07 3.87 -15.01
N ALA A 145 7.39 3.35 -14.00
CA ALA A 145 7.62 3.65 -12.59
C ALA A 145 9.07 3.37 -12.14
N LEU A 146 9.67 2.31 -12.66
CA LEU A 146 11.06 1.98 -12.37
C LEU A 146 12.04 3.03 -12.92
N GLU A 147 11.71 3.76 -13.99
CA GLU A 147 12.56 4.81 -14.58
C GLU A 147 12.51 6.14 -13.81
N ILE A 148 11.52 6.35 -12.93
CA ILE A 148 11.41 7.56 -12.12
C ILE A 148 12.46 7.53 -11.01
N GLU A 149 13.45 8.42 -11.01
CA GLU A 149 14.58 8.33 -10.07
C GLU A 149 14.18 8.47 -8.59
N GLU A 150 13.14 9.26 -8.31
CA GLU A 150 12.67 9.60 -6.95
C GLU A 150 11.81 8.50 -6.33
N VAL A 151 11.12 7.68 -7.13
CA VAL A 151 10.22 6.64 -6.61
C VAL A 151 11.02 5.57 -5.88
N THR A 152 10.62 5.22 -4.66
CA THR A 152 11.23 4.12 -3.87
C THR A 152 10.24 3.00 -3.59
N LEU A 153 8.93 3.29 -3.53
CA LEU A 153 7.90 2.31 -3.21
C LEU A 153 6.99 2.07 -4.42
N LEU A 154 6.66 0.81 -4.70
CA LEU A 154 5.75 0.40 -5.77
C LEU A 154 4.49 -0.21 -5.15
N VAL A 155 3.34 0.41 -5.38
CA VAL A 155 2.06 0.04 -4.76
C VAL A 155 0.99 -0.16 -5.82
N ILE A 156 0.36 -1.33 -5.82
CA ILE A 156 -0.67 -1.68 -6.81
C ILE A 156 -1.85 -2.33 -6.09
N PRO A 157 -2.75 -1.54 -5.49
CA PRO A 157 -3.86 -2.07 -4.68
C PRO A 157 -4.77 -3.02 -5.47
N GLU A 158 -4.95 -2.78 -6.77
CA GLU A 158 -5.86 -3.55 -7.63
C GLU A 158 -5.24 -4.83 -8.18
N LEU A 159 -3.95 -5.06 -7.97
CA LEU A 159 -3.24 -6.24 -8.46
C LEU A 159 -3.85 -7.55 -7.94
N VAL A 160 -4.43 -7.51 -6.74
CA VAL A 160 -5.19 -8.62 -6.13
C VAL A 160 -6.38 -9.10 -6.98
N GLN A 161 -6.85 -8.29 -7.93
CA GLN A 161 -7.93 -8.67 -8.84
C GLN A 161 -7.46 -9.60 -9.97
N LEU A 162 -6.14 -9.64 -10.23
CA LEU A 162 -5.57 -10.63 -11.14
C LEU A 162 -5.55 -12.02 -10.50
N ALA A 163 -5.47 -12.06 -9.16
CA ALA A 163 -5.34 -13.27 -8.41
C ALA A 163 -6.64 -14.07 -8.30
N GLU A 164 -6.57 -15.35 -8.65
CA GLU A 164 -7.65 -16.32 -8.43
C GLU A 164 -7.27 -17.23 -7.27
N TYR A 165 -7.83 -16.97 -6.09
CA TYR A 165 -7.68 -17.88 -4.96
C TYR A 165 -8.46 -19.16 -5.22
N THR A 166 -7.76 -20.28 -5.30
CA THR A 166 -8.36 -21.63 -5.33
C THR A 166 -7.91 -22.36 -4.08
N GLU A 167 -8.84 -22.86 -3.26
CA GLU A 167 -8.49 -23.70 -2.09
C GLU A 167 -7.67 -24.91 -2.56
N PRO A 168 -6.52 -25.23 -1.95
CA PRO A 168 -5.81 -26.46 -2.22
C PRO A 168 -6.74 -27.65 -1.98
N LYS A 169 -6.98 -28.47 -3.02
CA LYS A 169 -7.62 -29.77 -2.82
C LYS A 169 -6.57 -30.71 -2.26
N ASP A 170 -6.80 -31.15 -1.02
CA ASP A 170 -6.04 -32.17 -0.29
C ASP A 170 -4.61 -31.78 0.09
N ALA A 171 -4.47 -30.93 1.13
CA ALA A 171 -3.25 -30.92 1.92
C ALA A 171 -3.10 -32.28 2.61
N VAL A 172 -2.24 -33.15 2.07
CA VAL A 172 -1.84 -34.39 2.73
C VAL A 172 -1.30 -34.02 4.11
N GLN A 173 -1.98 -34.46 5.17
CA GLN A 173 -1.50 -34.32 6.53
C GLN A 173 -0.12 -34.97 6.65
N ALA A 174 0.94 -34.16 6.66
CA ALA A 174 2.26 -34.64 7.04
C ALA A 174 2.18 -35.07 8.52
N ASP A 175 2.54 -36.33 8.78
CA ASP A 175 2.63 -36.91 10.11
C ASP A 175 3.59 -36.05 10.98
N PRO A 176 3.11 -35.45 12.09
CA PRO A 176 3.93 -34.60 12.95
C PRO A 176 5.06 -35.36 13.68
N ALA A 177 5.12 -36.69 13.59
CA ALA A 177 6.18 -37.50 14.19
C ALA A 177 7.38 -37.79 13.28
N ALA A 178 7.31 -37.46 11.99
CA ALA A 178 8.41 -37.70 11.06
C ALA A 178 9.27 -36.43 10.92
N ASN A 179 10.44 -36.42 11.54
CA ASN A 179 11.47 -35.39 11.35
C ASN A 179 12.16 -35.65 9.99
N PRO A 180 11.85 -34.93 8.88
CA PRO A 180 12.48 -35.21 7.62
C PRO A 180 13.85 -34.51 7.58
N PRO A 181 14.88 -35.13 6.99
CA PRO A 181 16.13 -34.44 6.74
C PRO A 181 15.89 -33.23 5.82
N VAL A 182 16.63 -32.15 6.08
CA VAL A 182 16.79 -31.02 5.17
C VAL A 182 17.42 -31.52 3.86
N GLN A 183 16.61 -32.03 2.93
CA GLN A 183 16.89 -32.11 1.49
C GLN A 183 15.76 -32.82 0.73
N ALA A 184 15.38 -32.19 -0.39
CA ALA A 184 14.48 -32.63 -1.46
C ALA A 184 12.97 -32.48 -1.24
N ALA A 185 12.41 -31.41 -1.79
CA ALA A 185 11.03 -31.40 -2.28
C ALA A 185 10.96 -30.87 -3.73
N PRO A 186 10.98 -31.77 -4.74
CA PRO A 186 10.48 -31.43 -6.06
C PRO A 186 9.50 -32.52 -6.52
N ALA A 187 8.20 -32.40 -6.23
CA ALA A 187 7.20 -33.27 -6.88
C ALA A 187 5.72 -32.84 -6.81
N VAL A 188 5.30 -31.87 -5.98
CA VAL A 188 3.85 -31.57 -5.80
C VAL A 188 3.47 -30.12 -6.18
N LEU A 189 4.40 -29.34 -6.73
CA LEU A 189 4.28 -27.88 -6.86
C LEU A 189 3.69 -27.34 -8.19
N GLU A 190 2.83 -28.09 -8.89
CA GLU A 190 2.47 -27.72 -10.28
C GLU A 190 1.03 -27.28 -10.58
N SER A 191 0.10 -27.11 -9.62
CA SER A 191 -1.32 -26.92 -10.00
C SER A 191 -2.11 -25.77 -9.41
N ILE A 192 -1.50 -24.74 -8.82
CA ILE A 192 -2.21 -23.49 -8.50
C ILE A 192 -1.42 -22.31 -9.08
N ASN A 193 -1.43 -22.12 -10.40
CA ASN A 193 -0.66 -21.04 -11.03
C ASN A 193 -1.51 -19.77 -11.18
N ASP A 194 -1.11 -18.72 -10.47
CA ASP A 194 -1.55 -17.34 -10.74
C ASP A 194 -0.64 -16.70 -11.80
N THR A 195 -0.63 -17.30 -13.00
CA THR A 195 0.31 -16.97 -14.09
C THR A 195 0.23 -15.49 -14.50
N ALA A 196 -0.93 -14.86 -14.39
CA ALA A 196 -1.15 -13.48 -14.84
C ALA A 196 -0.52 -12.45 -13.90
N MET A 197 -0.74 -12.58 -12.58
CA MET A 197 -0.08 -11.71 -11.60
C MET A 197 1.43 -11.91 -11.71
N SER A 198 1.88 -13.18 -11.68
CA SER A 198 3.30 -13.53 -11.78
C SER A 198 3.94 -12.95 -13.03
N ALA A 199 3.30 -13.07 -14.19
CA ALA A 199 3.76 -12.49 -15.44
C ALA A 199 3.87 -10.95 -15.32
N ALA A 200 2.86 -10.28 -14.79
CA ALA A 200 2.79 -8.82 -14.71
C ALA A 200 3.93 -8.17 -13.92
N ILE A 201 4.43 -8.84 -12.86
CA ILE A 201 5.49 -8.28 -12.00
C ILE A 201 6.86 -8.92 -12.29
N SER A 202 6.91 -10.09 -12.92
CA SER A 202 8.17 -10.81 -13.19
C SER A 202 9.18 -10.00 -14.01
N GLU A 203 8.74 -9.33 -15.07
CA GLU A 203 9.59 -8.50 -15.92
C GLU A 203 10.09 -7.25 -15.17
N PRO A 204 9.24 -6.44 -14.50
CA PRO A 204 9.70 -5.37 -13.63
C PRO A 204 10.70 -5.82 -12.55
N LEU A 205 10.48 -6.98 -11.93
CA LEU A 205 11.41 -7.54 -10.94
C LEU A 205 12.75 -7.96 -11.57
N ASN A 206 12.73 -8.53 -12.77
CA ASN A 206 13.95 -8.78 -13.54
C ASN A 206 14.67 -7.47 -13.84
N SER A 207 13.94 -6.39 -14.14
CA SER A 207 14.53 -5.06 -14.34
C SER A 207 15.15 -4.50 -13.06
N ILE A 208 14.62 -4.77 -11.87
CA ILE A 208 15.25 -4.35 -10.60
C ILE A 208 16.64 -4.98 -10.45
N LEU A 209 16.74 -6.29 -10.67
CA LEU A 209 18.01 -7.02 -10.54
C LEU A 209 18.98 -6.70 -11.69
N SER A 210 18.52 -6.80 -12.93
CA SER A 210 19.37 -6.62 -14.13
C SER A 210 19.82 -5.18 -14.35
N LYS A 211 19.01 -4.18 -13.94
CA LYS A 211 19.37 -2.76 -14.07
C LYS A 211 19.90 -2.15 -12.77
N ASN A 212 20.16 -2.96 -11.73
CA ASN A 212 20.66 -2.52 -10.42
C ASN A 212 19.82 -1.40 -9.79
N LYS A 213 18.48 -1.54 -9.83
CA LYS A 213 17.52 -0.58 -9.25
C LYS A 213 17.10 -0.99 -7.84
N TYR A 214 18.09 -1.27 -6.99
CA TYR A 214 17.87 -1.81 -5.64
C TYR A 214 17.15 -0.85 -4.69
N GLU A 215 16.99 0.43 -5.06
CA GLU A 215 16.20 1.42 -4.34
C GLU A 215 14.68 1.16 -4.38
N LYS A 216 14.22 0.29 -5.29
CA LYS A 216 12.80 0.02 -5.52
C LYS A 216 12.31 -1.10 -4.61
N PHE A 217 11.18 -0.89 -3.94
CA PHE A 217 10.59 -1.85 -3.01
C PHE A 217 9.08 -1.97 -3.22
N PHE A 218 8.60 -3.20 -3.41
CA PHE A 218 7.18 -3.50 -3.60
C PHE A 218 6.45 -3.65 -2.27
N ILE A 219 5.27 -3.04 -2.17
CA ILE A 219 4.32 -3.26 -1.09
C ILE A 219 3.09 -3.91 -1.72
N LEU A 220 2.87 -5.18 -1.40
CA LEU A 220 1.89 -6.03 -2.05
C LEU A 220 0.91 -6.61 -1.02
N ASP A 221 -0.21 -7.08 -1.54
CA ASP A 221 -1.30 -7.64 -0.75
C ASP A 221 -1.50 -9.10 -1.10
N VAL A 222 -1.91 -9.88 -0.11
CA VAL A 222 -2.40 -11.24 -0.34
C VAL A 222 -3.88 -11.14 -0.70
N ALA A 223 -4.27 -11.71 -1.84
CA ALA A 223 -5.66 -11.73 -2.26
C ALA A 223 -6.52 -12.51 -1.26
N ALA A 224 -7.66 -11.94 -0.86
CA ALA A 224 -8.56 -12.57 0.09
C ALA A 224 -9.31 -13.73 -0.59
N PRO A 225 -9.41 -14.92 0.04
CA PRO A 225 -10.24 -16.01 -0.47
C PRO A 225 -11.71 -15.62 -0.40
N ALA A 226 -12.46 -15.95 -1.46
CA ALA A 226 -13.89 -15.69 -1.54
C ALA A 226 -14.68 -16.70 -0.67
N THR A 227 -14.66 -16.61 0.67
CA THR A 227 -15.70 -17.14 1.60
C THR A 227 -15.33 -16.98 3.08
N ASP A 228 -16.32 -17.17 3.97
CA ASP A 228 -16.21 -17.25 5.45
C ASP A 228 -15.50 -18.52 5.97
N LYS A 229 -14.77 -19.23 5.12
CA LYS A 229 -14.01 -20.41 5.52
C LYS A 229 -12.74 -20.01 6.25
N LYS A 230 -12.29 -20.85 7.18
CA LYS A 230 -10.94 -20.75 7.77
C LYS A 230 -9.94 -20.76 6.63
N VAL A 231 -9.20 -19.68 6.52
CA VAL A 231 -8.20 -19.52 5.48
C VAL A 231 -7.01 -20.38 5.89
N ASP A 232 -6.72 -21.42 5.12
CA ASP A 232 -5.50 -22.20 5.32
C ASP A 232 -4.31 -21.36 4.84
N VAL A 233 -3.72 -20.62 5.78
CA VAL A 233 -2.56 -19.77 5.54
C VAL A 233 -1.33 -20.56 5.09
N LYS A 234 -1.29 -21.90 5.33
CA LYS A 234 -0.18 -22.74 4.91
C LYS A 234 -0.07 -22.86 3.39
N GLY A 235 -1.21 -22.83 2.70
CA GLY A 235 -1.31 -22.95 1.23
C GLY A 235 -1.13 -21.63 0.48
N PHE A 236 -1.01 -20.48 1.15
CA PHE A 236 -0.87 -19.17 0.49
C PHE A 236 0.34 -19.09 -0.43
N ASP A 237 1.40 -19.83 -0.12
CA ASP A 237 2.66 -19.80 -0.86
C ASP A 237 2.82 -20.90 -1.93
N GLU A 238 1.90 -21.87 -1.96
CA GLU A 238 1.96 -23.02 -2.88
C GLU A 238 1.38 -22.73 -4.26
N GLY A 239 0.74 -21.57 -4.46
CA GLY A 239 0.22 -21.18 -5.76
C GLY A 239 0.37 -19.71 -6.15
N SER A 240 0.19 -18.80 -5.20
CA SER A 240 0.09 -17.37 -5.50
C SER A 240 1.45 -16.66 -5.65
N PHE A 241 2.53 -17.24 -5.10
CA PHE A 241 3.83 -16.53 -4.95
C PHE A 241 5.04 -17.25 -5.58
N ILE A 242 4.84 -18.41 -6.21
CA ILE A 242 5.94 -19.24 -6.73
C ILE A 242 6.84 -18.49 -7.72
N GLY A 243 6.28 -17.68 -8.62
CA GLY A 243 7.07 -16.92 -9.61
C GLY A 243 7.91 -15.77 -9.05
N TYR A 244 7.57 -15.25 -7.86
CA TYR A 244 8.30 -14.16 -7.20
C TYR A 244 9.41 -14.66 -6.26
N ALA A 245 9.45 -15.97 -6.05
CA ALA A 245 10.18 -16.62 -4.98
C ALA A 245 11.62 -17.01 -5.30
N THR A 246 12.19 -16.59 -6.44
CA THR A 246 13.64 -16.75 -6.63
C THR A 246 14.37 -16.03 -5.50
N GLU A 247 15.37 -16.67 -4.87
CA GLU A 247 15.99 -16.20 -3.61
C GLU A 247 16.36 -14.70 -3.60
N GLU A 248 16.79 -14.16 -4.73
CA GLU A 248 17.25 -12.77 -4.83
C GLU A 248 16.13 -11.73 -4.98
N LYS A 249 14.94 -12.08 -5.50
CA LYS A 249 13.87 -11.10 -5.78
C LYS A 249 13.03 -10.79 -4.54
N GLY A 250 12.74 -11.81 -3.73
CA GLY A 250 11.86 -11.70 -2.56
C GLY A 250 12.34 -10.71 -1.50
N GLN A 251 13.61 -10.31 -1.52
CA GLN A 251 14.10 -9.28 -0.62
C GLN A 251 13.50 -7.89 -0.90
N PHE A 252 13.09 -7.59 -2.14
CA PHE A 252 12.59 -6.27 -2.56
C PHE A 252 11.06 -6.14 -2.46
N MET A 253 10.40 -7.00 -1.69
CA MET A 253 8.95 -6.99 -1.55
C MET A 253 8.50 -7.39 -0.15
N ALA A 254 7.37 -6.85 0.28
CA ALA A 254 6.65 -7.27 1.46
C ALA A 254 5.18 -7.48 1.13
N PHE A 255 4.62 -8.59 1.59
CA PHE A 255 3.21 -8.91 1.47
C PHE A 255 2.49 -8.62 2.78
N TYR A 256 1.25 -8.14 2.68
CA TYR A 256 0.42 -7.81 3.82
C TYR A 256 -0.93 -8.54 3.78
N TYR A 257 -1.38 -8.97 4.95
CA TYR A 257 -2.66 -9.67 5.15
C TYR A 257 -3.21 -9.36 6.55
N PRO A 258 -4.54 -9.25 6.75
CA PRO A 258 -5.61 -9.41 5.77
C PRO A 258 -6.10 -8.06 5.24
N TYR A 259 -7.24 -8.06 4.54
CA TYR A 259 -7.88 -6.82 4.11
C TYR A 259 -8.41 -6.05 5.33
N LEU A 260 -8.68 -4.76 5.12
CA LEU A 260 -9.03 -3.84 6.17
C LEU A 260 -10.43 -3.29 5.92
N VAL A 261 -11.32 -3.49 6.90
CA VAL A 261 -12.62 -2.83 6.91
C VAL A 261 -12.39 -1.38 7.33
N THR A 262 -12.53 -0.48 6.37
CA THR A 262 -12.26 0.93 6.59
C THR A 262 -13.47 1.64 7.21
N SER A 263 -13.20 2.80 7.80
CA SER A 263 -14.21 3.76 8.21
C SER A 263 -14.82 4.55 7.03
N PHE A 264 -14.34 4.31 5.80
CA PHE A 264 -14.82 4.98 4.61
C PHE A 264 -16.15 4.39 4.14
N LYS A 265 -17.01 5.28 3.66
CA LYS A 265 -18.31 4.92 3.10
C LYS A 265 -18.18 4.79 1.59
N LEU A 266 -18.86 3.80 1.04
CA LEU A 266 -18.95 3.60 -0.39
C LEU A 266 -19.75 4.74 -1.05
N GLU A 267 -19.21 5.31 -2.11
CA GLU A 267 -19.93 6.22 -3.00
C GLU A 267 -20.92 5.42 -3.85
N ILE A 268 -22.17 5.84 -3.82
CA ILE A 268 -23.30 5.15 -4.47
C ILE A 268 -23.90 6.10 -5.49
N SER A 269 -24.06 5.65 -6.73
CA SER A 269 -24.70 6.47 -7.77
C SER A 269 -26.18 6.71 -7.46
N ASP A 270 -26.69 7.87 -7.85
CA ASP A 270 -28.12 8.15 -7.79
C ASP A 270 -28.92 7.14 -8.64
N ALA A 271 -28.35 6.65 -9.75
CA ALA A 271 -28.94 5.59 -10.56
C ALA A 271 -29.07 4.27 -9.79
N ALA A 272 -28.03 3.87 -9.05
CA ALA A 272 -28.09 2.69 -8.18
C ALA A 272 -29.17 2.88 -7.10
N ILE A 273 -29.20 4.02 -6.42
CA ILE A 273 -30.23 4.35 -5.42
C ILE A 273 -31.65 4.21 -5.99
N ASN A 274 -31.88 4.73 -7.20
CA ASN A 274 -33.18 4.68 -7.85
C ASN A 274 -33.57 3.26 -8.33
N SER A 275 -32.58 2.37 -8.53
CA SER A 275 -32.81 0.98 -8.94
C SER A 275 -33.13 0.05 -7.76
N LEU A 276 -32.89 0.51 -6.52
CA LEU A 276 -33.13 -0.29 -5.33
C LEU A 276 -34.62 -0.44 -5.05
N THR A 277 -35.03 -1.66 -4.71
CA THR A 277 -36.34 -1.89 -4.10
C THR A 277 -36.20 -1.65 -2.59
N ALA A 278 -36.82 -0.59 -2.07
CA ALA A 278 -36.84 -0.34 -0.64
C ALA A 278 -37.87 -1.24 0.04
N LYS A 279 -37.45 -2.04 1.03
CA LYS A 279 -38.38 -2.73 1.94
C LYS A 279 -38.62 -1.86 3.16
N ILE A 280 -39.83 -1.31 3.27
CA ILE A 280 -40.21 -0.45 4.40
C ILE A 280 -40.82 -1.34 5.48
N SER A 281 -40.17 -1.41 6.63
CA SER A 281 -40.66 -2.12 7.80
C SER A 281 -41.48 -1.19 8.68
N VAL A 282 -42.72 -1.57 8.97
CA VAL A 282 -43.66 -0.83 9.82
C VAL A 282 -44.01 -1.72 11.02
N PRO A 283 -43.88 -1.25 12.28
CA PRO A 283 -44.18 -2.06 13.45
C PRO A 283 -45.59 -2.67 13.40
N GLY A 284 -45.69 -3.99 13.54
CA GLY A 284 -46.95 -4.72 13.52
C GLY A 284 -47.56 -4.95 12.13
N LYS A 285 -46.85 -4.65 11.04
CA LYS A 285 -47.26 -4.92 9.65
C LYS A 285 -46.18 -5.67 8.87
N ASN A 286 -46.57 -6.30 7.75
CA ASN A 286 -45.62 -6.91 6.82
C ASN A 286 -44.76 -5.84 6.13
N ASP A 287 -43.52 -6.18 5.79
CA ASP A 287 -42.63 -5.31 5.01
C ASP A 287 -43.27 -4.93 3.67
N ILE A 288 -43.15 -3.66 3.30
CA ILE A 288 -43.77 -3.13 2.08
C ILE A 288 -42.68 -2.85 1.05
N GLU A 289 -42.78 -3.48 -0.11
CA GLU A 289 -41.87 -3.22 -1.22
C GLU A 289 -42.24 -1.91 -1.91
N PHE A 290 -41.29 -0.98 -1.95
CA PHE A 290 -41.39 0.29 -2.62
C PHE A 290 -40.42 0.28 -3.81
N LYS A 291 -40.97 0.05 -5.01
CA LYS A 291 -40.23 -0.07 -6.29
C LYS A 291 -40.11 1.24 -7.06
N ASP A 292 -40.90 2.25 -6.68
CA ASP A 292 -40.93 3.56 -7.33
C ASP A 292 -40.29 4.63 -6.44
N ILE A 293 -38.98 4.48 -6.16
CA ILE A 293 -38.12 5.55 -5.61
C ILE A 293 -37.91 6.60 -6.72
N VAL A 294 -38.97 7.04 -7.39
CA VAL A 294 -38.96 8.00 -8.49
C VAL A 294 -39.32 9.36 -7.89
N ALA A 295 -38.41 10.33 -8.04
CA ALA A 295 -38.76 11.73 -7.81
C ALA A 295 -40.02 12.05 -8.62
N SER A 296 -41.16 12.24 -7.95
CA SER A 296 -42.45 12.40 -8.61
C SER A 296 -42.38 13.50 -9.68
N GLU A 297 -43.05 13.29 -10.81
CA GLU A 297 -43.09 14.27 -11.90
C GLU A 297 -43.64 15.62 -11.43
N ALA A 298 -44.52 15.62 -10.42
CA ALA A 298 -45.06 16.82 -9.78
C ALA A 298 -43.99 17.64 -9.02
N VAL A 299 -43.03 16.98 -8.37
CA VAL A 299 -41.94 17.70 -7.67
C VAL A 299 -40.82 18.08 -8.62
N LYS A 300 -40.57 17.28 -9.67
CA LYS A 300 -39.74 17.74 -10.79
C LYS A 300 -40.32 19.02 -11.40
N ALA A 301 -41.63 19.08 -11.63
CA ALA A 301 -42.32 20.28 -12.13
C ALA A 301 -42.19 21.48 -11.18
N ALA A 302 -42.43 21.32 -9.87
CA ALA A 302 -42.30 22.41 -8.90
C ALA A 302 -40.85 22.92 -8.72
N VAL A 303 -39.86 22.03 -8.81
CA VAL A 303 -38.43 22.39 -8.77
C VAL A 303 -37.99 23.04 -10.09
N GLU A 304 -38.48 22.57 -11.23
CA GLU A 304 -38.28 23.19 -12.54
C GLU A 304 -38.92 24.59 -12.61
N GLU A 305 -40.06 24.77 -11.97
CA GLU A 305 -40.76 26.04 -11.88
C GLU A 305 -40.04 27.02 -10.94
N ALA A 306 -39.49 26.55 -9.81
CA ALA A 306 -38.64 27.35 -8.94
C ALA A 306 -37.27 27.71 -9.57
N LYS A 307 -36.78 26.92 -10.53
CA LYS A 307 -35.56 27.25 -11.30
C LYS A 307 -35.80 28.33 -12.35
N LYS A 308 -37.05 28.50 -12.80
CA LYS A 308 -37.46 29.68 -13.55
C LYS A 308 -37.58 30.82 -12.54
N ASP A 309 -37.05 31.98 -12.88
CA ASP A 309 -36.98 33.18 -12.02
C ASP A 309 -35.84 33.26 -11.00
N GLY A 310 -34.60 32.99 -11.43
CA GLY A 310 -33.40 33.50 -10.74
C GLY A 310 -33.21 33.02 -9.29
N ALA A 311 -33.90 31.96 -8.88
CA ALA A 311 -33.89 31.44 -7.52
C ALA A 311 -32.53 30.85 -7.17
N THR A 312 -32.10 31.05 -5.92
CA THR A 312 -30.85 30.48 -5.40
C THR A 312 -31.05 28.99 -5.05
N PRO A 313 -29.97 28.20 -4.90
CA PRO A 313 -30.07 26.81 -4.45
C PRO A 313 -30.85 26.64 -3.13
N ASN A 314 -30.80 27.65 -2.25
CA ASN A 314 -31.54 27.67 -0.99
C ASN A 314 -33.04 27.89 -1.17
N ASP A 315 -33.46 28.65 -2.18
CA ASP A 315 -34.87 28.93 -2.48
C ASP A 315 -35.55 27.69 -3.07
N VAL A 316 -34.83 26.97 -3.94
CA VAL A 316 -35.26 25.66 -4.47
C VAL A 316 -35.40 24.64 -3.33
N GLU A 317 -34.51 24.66 -2.34
CA GLU A 317 -34.60 23.81 -1.16
C GLU A 317 -35.73 24.24 -0.19
N ALA A 318 -35.99 25.54 -0.06
CA ALA A 318 -37.07 26.07 0.76
C ALA A 318 -38.46 25.75 0.17
N ALA A 319 -38.63 25.87 -1.14
CA ALA A 319 -39.86 25.48 -1.86
C ALA A 319 -40.15 23.98 -1.70
N ALA A 320 -39.12 23.14 -1.83
CA ALA A 320 -39.22 21.70 -1.60
C ALA A 320 -39.56 21.35 -0.13
N LYS A 321 -39.09 22.15 0.85
CA LYS A 321 -39.41 21.99 2.28
C LYS A 321 -40.81 22.47 2.66
N ALA A 322 -41.26 23.60 2.12
CA ALA A 322 -42.57 24.20 2.43
C ALA A 322 -43.74 23.31 1.95
N ALA A 323 -43.61 22.69 0.77
CA ALA A 323 -44.57 21.70 0.27
C ALA A 323 -44.61 20.40 1.10
N ALA A 324 -43.60 20.15 1.93
CA ALA A 324 -43.40 18.91 2.67
C ALA A 324 -43.72 19.03 4.19
N ALA A 325 -43.93 20.24 4.72
CA ALA A 325 -43.95 20.51 6.16
C ALA A 325 -45.21 20.03 6.92
N GLY A 326 -46.24 19.51 6.23
CA GLY A 326 -47.51 19.14 6.84
C GLY A 326 -47.72 17.65 7.15
N VAL A 327 -46.76 16.75 6.86
CA VAL A 327 -47.10 15.33 6.67
C VAL A 327 -46.36 14.35 7.59
N LYS A 328 -47.12 13.44 8.23
CA LYS A 328 -46.64 12.34 9.06
C LYS A 328 -46.31 11.10 8.22
N ALA A 329 -45.38 10.27 8.70
CA ALA A 329 -45.00 9.02 8.05
C ALA A 329 -46.23 8.14 7.75
N PRO A 330 -46.31 7.51 6.56
CA PRO A 330 -47.48 6.75 6.15
C PRO A 330 -47.67 5.47 6.97
N ALA A 331 -48.94 5.13 7.21
CA ALA A 331 -49.33 3.82 7.68
C ALA A 331 -49.37 2.76 6.55
N ASP A 332 -49.48 3.19 5.28
CA ASP A 332 -49.43 2.34 4.07
C ASP A 332 -48.89 3.12 2.84
N PRO A 333 -47.77 2.71 2.20
CA PRO A 333 -47.17 3.35 1.02
C PRO A 333 -48.05 3.39 -0.24
N LYS A 334 -49.13 2.60 -0.29
CA LYS A 334 -50.10 2.65 -1.40
C LYS A 334 -51.02 3.87 -1.35
N GLU A 335 -51.13 4.53 -0.20
CA GLU A 335 -52.04 5.67 0.04
C GLU A 335 -51.32 7.04 0.01
N LEU A 336 -50.02 7.05 -0.30
CA LEU A 336 -49.20 8.26 -0.33
C LEU A 336 -49.53 9.18 -1.52
N THR A 337 -49.72 10.47 -1.24
CA THR A 337 -49.72 11.56 -2.22
C THR A 337 -48.33 11.73 -2.87
N ALA A 338 -48.27 12.41 -4.01
CA ALA A 338 -47.03 12.64 -4.76
C ALA A 338 -45.97 13.44 -3.96
N ALA A 339 -46.40 14.36 -3.09
CA ALA A 339 -45.52 15.14 -2.22
C ALA A 339 -44.89 14.28 -1.13
N GLU A 340 -45.68 13.39 -0.51
CA GLU A 340 -45.18 12.47 0.52
C GLU A 340 -44.19 11.43 -0.03
N LYS A 341 -44.43 10.94 -1.25
CA LYS A 341 -43.49 10.06 -1.96
C LYS A 341 -42.14 10.74 -2.20
N TYR A 342 -42.12 12.03 -2.51
CA TYR A 342 -40.88 12.78 -2.73
C TYR A 342 -40.11 13.06 -1.44
N LEU A 343 -40.78 13.45 -0.36
CA LEU A 343 -40.11 13.65 0.93
C LEU A 343 -39.51 12.33 1.44
N LEU A 344 -40.25 11.23 1.28
CA LEU A 344 -39.74 9.89 1.56
C LEU A 344 -38.54 9.55 0.68
N TYR A 345 -38.58 9.83 -0.62
CA TYR A 345 -37.42 9.68 -1.52
C TYR A 345 -36.17 10.44 -1.02
N LYS A 346 -36.31 11.72 -0.64
CA LYS A 346 -35.17 12.55 -0.17
C LYS A 346 -34.59 11.99 1.14
N ASP A 347 -35.45 11.60 2.09
CA ASP A 347 -35.02 11.00 3.34
C ASP A 347 -34.36 9.63 3.10
N LEU A 348 -34.97 8.76 2.30
CA LEU A 348 -34.40 7.46 1.93
C LEU A 348 -33.02 7.62 1.27
N LYS A 349 -32.90 8.53 0.30
CA LYS A 349 -31.63 8.83 -0.37
C LYS A 349 -30.56 9.30 0.62
N GLN A 350 -30.92 10.21 1.53
CA GLN A 350 -30.00 10.70 2.56
C GLN A 350 -29.60 9.58 3.53
N GLN A 351 -30.55 8.75 3.96
CA GLN A 351 -30.29 7.64 4.87
C GLN A 351 -29.46 6.55 4.21
N ILE A 352 -29.65 6.29 2.91
CA ILE A 352 -28.81 5.38 2.13
C ILE A 352 -27.38 5.90 2.06
N LYS A 353 -27.17 7.19 1.77
CA LYS A 353 -25.82 7.79 1.78
C LYS A 353 -25.19 7.78 3.18
N ASN A 354 -25.99 8.05 4.22
CA ASN A 354 -25.51 8.06 5.60
C ASN A 354 -25.13 6.66 6.10
N ASN A 355 -25.81 5.61 5.64
CA ASN A 355 -25.59 4.22 6.05
C ASN A 355 -24.98 3.38 4.92
N ALA A 356 -24.31 4.03 3.96
CA ALA A 356 -23.63 3.38 2.85
C ALA A 356 -22.68 2.28 3.36
N PRO A 357 -22.53 1.17 2.62
CA PRO A 357 -21.62 0.10 3.01
C PRO A 357 -20.22 0.62 3.28
N LYS A 358 -19.51 -0.03 4.20
CA LYS A 358 -18.11 0.25 4.48
C LYS A 358 -17.24 -0.32 3.38
N VAL A 359 -16.20 0.42 3.05
CA VAL A 359 -15.23 0.03 2.04
C VAL A 359 -14.21 -0.92 2.67
N VAL A 360 -14.03 -2.09 2.07
CA VAL A 360 -13.00 -3.07 2.43
C VAL A 360 -11.86 -2.96 1.43
N LEU A 361 -10.64 -2.73 1.93
CA LEU A 361 -9.46 -2.51 1.07
C LEU A 361 -8.30 -3.44 1.40
N PRO A 362 -7.49 -3.77 0.39
CA PRO A 362 -6.15 -4.28 0.63
C PRO A 362 -5.29 -3.27 1.43
N PRO A 363 -4.38 -3.76 2.29
CA PRO A 363 -3.58 -2.92 3.19
C PRO A 363 -2.42 -2.15 2.55
N SER A 364 -1.97 -2.48 1.33
CA SER A 364 -0.72 -1.94 0.75
C SER A 364 -0.66 -0.42 0.72
N ALA A 365 -1.76 0.26 0.38
CA ALA A 365 -1.80 1.72 0.36
C ALA A 365 -1.72 2.33 1.77
N ALA A 366 -2.36 1.71 2.76
CA ALA A 366 -2.20 2.11 4.16
C ALA A 366 -0.74 1.92 4.60
N MET A 367 -0.14 0.79 4.24
CA MET A 367 1.24 0.47 4.57
C MET A 367 2.24 1.44 3.94
N ALA A 368 2.02 1.88 2.70
CA ALA A 368 2.82 2.92 2.08
C ALA A 368 2.78 4.22 2.91
N GLY A 369 1.61 4.62 3.41
CA GLY A 369 1.47 5.78 4.29
C GLY A 369 2.17 5.56 5.63
N ILE A 370 2.08 4.35 6.19
CA ILE A 370 2.80 3.97 7.42
C ILE A 370 4.31 4.02 7.21
N TYR A 371 4.83 3.61 6.06
CA TYR A 371 6.27 3.68 5.77
C TYR A 371 6.72 5.13 5.77
N VAL A 372 6.02 6.03 5.07
CA VAL A 372 6.30 7.48 5.08
C VAL A 372 6.32 8.00 6.52
N ARG A 373 5.27 7.71 7.28
CA ARG A 373 5.12 8.18 8.67
C ARG A 373 6.21 7.66 9.60
N VAL A 374 6.57 6.38 9.48
CA VAL A 374 7.61 5.76 10.32
C VAL A 374 8.98 6.30 9.94
N ASP A 375 9.29 6.36 8.66
CA ASP A 375 10.57 6.87 8.18
C ASP A 375 10.81 8.31 8.65
N ASN A 376 9.80 9.19 8.51
CA ASN A 376 9.89 10.58 8.94
C ASN A 376 10.06 10.73 10.47
N ALA A 377 9.46 9.84 11.25
CA ALA A 377 9.49 9.92 12.71
C ALA A 377 10.72 9.23 13.35
N ARG A 378 11.23 8.18 12.71
CA ARG A 378 12.12 7.19 13.34
C ARG A 378 13.29 6.76 12.46
N GLY A 379 13.32 7.15 11.19
CA GLY A 379 14.27 6.69 10.18
C GLY A 379 13.91 5.32 9.60
N VAL A 380 14.42 5.07 8.39
CA VAL A 380 14.15 3.86 7.57
C VAL A 380 14.58 2.56 8.28
N TRP A 381 15.55 2.65 9.18
CA TRP A 381 16.06 1.51 9.96
C TRP A 381 15.07 1.02 11.03
N LYS A 382 14.01 1.78 11.35
CA LYS A 382 12.91 1.29 12.18
C LYS A 382 11.94 0.46 11.34
N ALA A 383 11.75 -0.81 11.72
CA ALA A 383 10.73 -1.66 11.11
C ALA A 383 9.34 -1.00 11.15
N PRO A 384 8.56 -1.04 10.06
CA PRO A 384 7.19 -0.51 9.98
C PRO A 384 6.15 -1.42 10.69
N ALA A 385 6.57 -2.08 11.77
CA ALA A 385 5.80 -3.01 12.59
C ALA A 385 5.56 -2.45 14.00
N ASN A 386 4.56 -3.00 14.68
CA ASN A 386 3.97 -2.51 15.92
C ASN A 386 3.44 -1.07 15.80
N VAL A 387 2.83 -0.76 14.65
CA VAL A 387 2.26 0.56 14.34
C VAL A 387 0.76 0.43 14.14
N LYS A 388 0.00 1.39 14.67
CA LYS A 388 -1.45 1.45 14.49
C LYS A 388 -1.81 1.87 13.07
N VAL A 389 -2.79 1.18 12.48
CA VAL A 389 -3.37 1.56 11.19
C VAL A 389 -4.53 2.52 11.44
N GLU A 390 -4.52 3.66 10.76
CA GLU A 390 -5.55 4.70 10.88
C GLU A 390 -6.59 4.57 9.77
N GLY A 391 -7.82 5.02 10.05
CA GLY A 391 -8.91 4.99 9.07
C GLY A 391 -9.62 3.64 8.95
N ILE A 392 -9.33 2.69 9.84
CA ILE A 392 -9.93 1.36 9.87
C ILE A 392 -10.76 1.12 11.13
N GLU A 393 -11.70 0.20 11.04
CA GLU A 393 -12.41 -0.34 12.20
C GLU A 393 -11.77 -1.62 12.69
N ARG A 394 -11.44 -2.52 11.76
CA ARG A 394 -10.85 -3.83 12.06
C ARG A 394 -10.28 -4.48 10.79
N PRO A 395 -9.41 -5.49 10.94
CA PRO A 395 -9.14 -6.45 9.87
C PRO A 395 -10.44 -7.18 9.46
N ASP A 396 -10.57 -7.56 8.19
CA ASP A 396 -11.70 -8.32 7.67
C ASP A 396 -11.71 -9.78 8.17
N LYS A 397 -10.52 -10.34 8.42
CA LYS A 397 -10.29 -11.65 9.03
C LYS A 397 -9.56 -11.52 10.37
N ILE A 398 -9.97 -12.31 11.36
CA ILE A 398 -9.25 -12.42 12.63
C ILE A 398 -8.08 -13.38 12.43
N ILE A 399 -6.87 -12.92 12.71
CA ILE A 399 -5.65 -13.74 12.64
C ILE A 399 -5.36 -14.29 14.04
N THR A 400 -5.41 -15.61 14.19
CA THR A 400 -5.01 -16.29 15.44
C THR A 400 -3.49 -16.33 15.59
N ASP A 401 -2.99 -16.77 16.75
CA ASP A 401 -1.55 -16.90 16.94
C ASP A 401 -0.93 -17.99 16.04
N THR A 402 -1.65 -19.10 15.82
CA THR A 402 -1.24 -20.14 14.87
C THR A 402 -1.23 -19.62 13.44
N ASP A 403 -2.26 -18.88 13.01
CA ASP A 403 -2.25 -18.27 11.67
C ASP A 403 -1.07 -17.31 11.53
N HIS A 404 -0.77 -16.54 12.59
CA HIS A 404 0.34 -15.60 12.58
C HIS A 404 1.70 -16.28 12.52
N GLU A 405 1.87 -17.43 13.18
CA GLU A 405 3.10 -18.24 13.10
C GLU A 405 3.38 -18.65 11.65
N ASP A 406 2.38 -19.26 10.99
CA ASP A 406 2.47 -19.72 9.61
C ASP A 406 2.68 -18.55 8.61
N LEU A 407 2.03 -17.40 8.84
CA LEU A 407 2.25 -16.20 8.04
C LEU A 407 3.64 -15.59 8.28
N ASN A 408 4.14 -15.61 9.52
CA ASN A 408 5.41 -15.01 9.85
C ASN A 408 6.59 -15.82 9.32
N ILE A 409 6.50 -17.14 9.30
CA ILE A 409 7.41 -18.00 8.55
C ILE A 409 6.70 -19.27 8.10
N ASN A 410 6.56 -19.44 6.78
CA ASN A 410 6.04 -20.67 6.24
C ASN A 410 7.14 -21.76 6.32
N PRO A 411 6.91 -22.88 7.05
CA PRO A 411 7.93 -23.90 7.24
C PRO A 411 8.30 -24.65 5.94
N LEU A 412 7.44 -24.64 4.93
CA LEU A 412 7.64 -25.38 3.68
C LEU A 412 8.59 -24.68 2.70
N ASN A 413 8.61 -23.35 2.72
CA ASN A 413 9.34 -22.55 1.72
C ASN A 413 10.11 -21.36 2.32
N GLY A 414 10.00 -21.11 3.63
CA GLY A 414 10.73 -20.05 4.33
C GLY A 414 10.27 -18.63 4.02
N ARG A 415 9.07 -18.45 3.45
CA ARG A 415 8.51 -17.14 3.10
C ARG A 415 7.77 -16.51 4.27
N SER A 416 7.56 -15.19 4.17
CA SER A 416 6.83 -14.41 5.17
C SER A 416 5.80 -13.49 4.55
N ILE A 417 4.67 -13.37 5.24
CA ILE A 417 3.58 -12.41 5.00
C ILE A 417 3.40 -11.62 6.31
N CYS A 418 3.36 -10.29 6.19
CA CYS A 418 3.19 -9.41 7.33
C CYS A 418 1.72 -9.34 7.75
N ALA A 419 1.41 -9.86 8.93
CA ALA A 419 0.05 -9.84 9.46
C ALA A 419 -0.35 -8.48 10.05
N ILE A 420 -1.61 -8.10 9.91
CA ILE A 420 -2.25 -6.98 10.62
C ILE A 420 -3.29 -7.58 11.56
N ARG A 421 -3.11 -7.36 12.86
CA ARG A 421 -3.87 -8.05 13.92
C ARG A 421 -4.47 -7.08 14.91
N THR A 422 -5.64 -7.43 15.43
CA THR A 422 -6.24 -6.74 16.57
C THR A 422 -5.71 -7.36 17.86
N LEU A 423 -4.97 -6.57 18.64
CA LEU A 423 -4.44 -7.00 19.92
C LEU A 423 -5.30 -6.43 21.07
N PRO A 424 -5.74 -7.25 22.04
CA PRO A 424 -6.45 -6.78 23.22
C PRO A 424 -5.67 -5.66 23.94
N GLY A 425 -6.32 -4.53 24.22
CA GLY A 425 -5.71 -3.37 24.89
C GLY A 425 -4.79 -2.50 24.02
N PHE A 426 -4.33 -2.98 22.86
CA PHE A 426 -3.41 -2.26 21.98
C PHE A 426 -4.02 -1.82 20.63
N GLY A 427 -5.22 -2.31 20.30
CA GLY A 427 -5.93 -2.03 19.06
C GLY A 427 -5.37 -2.79 17.86
N THR A 428 -5.79 -2.41 16.66
CA THR A 428 -5.29 -3.00 15.41
C THR A 428 -3.91 -2.47 15.05
N ARG A 429 -2.95 -3.38 14.89
CA ARG A 429 -1.54 -3.07 14.61
C ARG A 429 -0.97 -3.93 13.50
N VAL A 430 -0.01 -3.37 12.79
CA VAL A 430 0.87 -4.12 11.89
C VAL A 430 1.80 -4.98 12.76
N MET A 431 1.74 -6.29 12.62
CA MET A 431 2.47 -7.27 13.43
C MET A 431 3.52 -8.07 12.66
N GLY A 432 3.82 -7.68 11.42
CA GLY A 432 4.92 -8.23 10.62
C GLY A 432 5.90 -7.16 10.14
N GLY A 433 7.18 -7.52 10.02
CA GLY A 433 8.26 -6.64 9.56
C GLY A 433 9.26 -7.32 8.61
N ARG A 434 8.87 -8.45 8.02
CA ARG A 434 9.72 -9.28 7.16
C ARG A 434 9.44 -9.03 5.68
N THR A 435 10.48 -9.14 4.86
CA THR A 435 10.34 -9.22 3.40
C THR A 435 9.76 -10.59 3.03
N LEU A 436 9.46 -10.84 1.76
CA LEU A 436 9.06 -12.19 1.33
C LEU A 436 10.16 -13.23 1.64
N ARG A 437 11.43 -12.81 1.74
CA ARG A 437 12.58 -13.68 2.09
C ARG A 437 12.74 -13.87 3.61
N GLY A 438 11.69 -14.38 4.25
CA GLY A 438 11.56 -14.55 5.70
C GLY A 438 12.66 -15.38 6.39
N SER A 439 13.15 -16.42 5.74
CA SER A 439 14.17 -17.32 6.29
C SER A 439 15.61 -16.78 6.14
N SER A 440 15.81 -15.72 5.34
CA SER A 440 17.14 -15.17 5.05
C SER A 440 17.92 -14.78 6.30
N SER A 441 19.24 -14.94 6.26
CA SER A 441 20.15 -14.33 7.24
C SER A 441 20.36 -12.84 7.01
N ASP A 442 20.30 -12.39 5.75
CA ASP A 442 20.81 -11.06 5.35
C ASP A 442 19.65 -10.06 5.21
N PHE A 443 18.68 -10.39 4.35
CA PHE A 443 17.61 -9.49 3.94
C PHE A 443 16.22 -9.95 4.38
N ARG A 444 16.15 -10.53 5.58
CA ARG A 444 14.89 -10.93 6.22
C ARG A 444 13.97 -9.76 6.51
N TYR A 445 14.53 -8.65 6.99
CA TYR A 445 13.73 -7.55 7.53
C TYR A 445 13.58 -6.40 6.53
N ILE A 446 12.37 -5.85 6.47
CA ILE A 446 12.04 -4.71 5.61
C ILE A 446 12.94 -3.52 5.91
N SER A 447 13.16 -3.20 7.19
CA SER A 447 13.98 -2.05 7.58
C SER A 447 15.45 -2.19 7.15
N VAL A 448 16.00 -3.41 7.22
CA VAL A 448 17.39 -3.67 6.81
C VAL A 448 17.54 -3.50 5.31
N ARG A 449 16.68 -4.15 4.51
CA ARG A 449 16.73 -4.02 3.04
C ARG A 449 16.51 -2.58 2.60
N ARG A 450 15.48 -1.91 3.11
CA ARG A 450 15.16 -0.52 2.73
C ARG A 450 16.28 0.43 3.13
N PHE A 451 16.84 0.31 4.33
CA PHE A 451 17.95 1.17 4.75
C PHE A 451 19.17 1.03 3.82
N ILE A 452 19.58 -0.20 3.50
CA ILE A 452 20.70 -0.44 2.59
C ILE A 452 20.41 0.14 1.20
N SER A 453 19.20 -0.09 0.68
CA SER A 453 18.75 0.45 -0.61
C SER A 453 18.82 1.98 -0.68
N ILE A 454 18.41 2.68 0.39
CA ILE A 454 18.50 4.15 0.47
C ILE A 454 19.93 4.64 0.63
N ALA A 455 20.76 3.96 1.43
CA ALA A 455 22.17 4.28 1.59
C ALA A 455 22.94 4.12 0.27
N GLU A 456 22.73 3.00 -0.44
CA GLU A 456 23.29 2.73 -1.77
C GLU A 456 22.93 3.84 -2.76
N LYS A 457 21.65 4.24 -2.82
CA LYS A 457 21.19 5.30 -3.72
C LYS A 457 21.79 6.66 -3.38
N SER A 458 21.85 7.01 -2.10
CA SER A 458 22.42 8.27 -1.61
C SER A 458 23.91 8.36 -1.94
N ILE A 459 24.65 7.29 -1.66
CA ILE A 459 26.08 7.20 -1.98
C ILE A 459 26.28 7.27 -3.50
N LYS A 460 25.52 6.49 -4.29
CA LYS A 460 25.60 6.50 -5.76
C LYS A 460 25.39 7.90 -6.33
N ASN A 461 24.39 8.63 -5.83
CA ASN A 461 24.11 10.01 -6.27
C ASN A 461 25.26 10.95 -5.93
N ALA A 462 25.84 10.86 -4.73
CA ALA A 462 26.99 11.66 -4.35
C ALA A 462 28.25 11.31 -5.16
N MET A 463 28.46 10.03 -5.51
CA MET A 463 29.62 9.58 -6.29
C MET A 463 29.62 10.12 -7.72
N LYS A 464 28.46 10.55 -8.27
CA LYS A 464 28.38 11.18 -9.59
C LYS A 464 29.30 12.41 -9.71
N ALA A 465 29.53 13.14 -8.61
CA ALA A 465 30.41 14.31 -8.58
C ALA A 465 31.90 13.99 -8.81
N TYR A 466 32.31 12.73 -8.63
CA TYR A 466 33.69 12.28 -8.83
C TYR A 466 33.91 11.61 -10.19
N LEU A 467 32.88 11.56 -11.04
CA LEU A 467 33.01 11.05 -12.39
C LEU A 467 33.88 12.01 -13.22
N PHE A 468 34.90 11.47 -13.89
CA PHE A 468 35.92 12.23 -14.64
C PHE A 468 36.89 13.09 -13.82
N GLU A 469 36.85 12.99 -12.49
CA GLU A 469 37.92 13.54 -11.65
C GLU A 469 39.23 12.74 -11.85
N PRO A 470 40.41 13.35 -11.62
CA PRO A 470 41.68 12.63 -11.68
C PRO A 470 41.68 11.40 -10.76
N ASN A 471 41.90 10.21 -11.33
CA ASN A 471 41.89 8.94 -10.59
C ASN A 471 43.19 8.75 -9.78
N ASN A 472 43.28 9.41 -8.63
CA ASN A 472 44.48 9.46 -7.80
C ASN A 472 44.14 9.35 -6.29
N PRO A 473 45.16 9.15 -5.41
CA PRO A 473 44.92 9.01 -3.97
C PRO A 473 44.18 10.16 -3.30
N THR A 474 44.26 11.38 -3.84
CA THR A 474 43.53 12.54 -3.31
C THR A 474 42.02 12.36 -3.49
N THR A 475 41.59 12.02 -4.71
CA THR A 475 40.19 11.74 -5.03
C THR A 475 39.66 10.56 -4.20
N TRP A 476 40.46 9.51 -4.06
CA TRP A 476 40.11 8.34 -3.24
C TRP A 476 39.90 8.71 -1.76
N GLY A 477 40.76 9.57 -1.22
CA GLY A 477 40.65 10.08 0.14
C GLY A 477 39.35 10.88 0.35
N LEU A 478 38.95 11.69 -0.63
CA LEU A 478 37.71 12.45 -0.58
C LEU A 478 36.48 11.55 -0.62
N VAL A 479 36.45 10.57 -1.52
CA VAL A 479 35.38 9.56 -1.60
C VAL A 479 35.26 8.79 -0.30
N LYS A 480 36.39 8.29 0.25
CA LYS A 480 36.41 7.58 1.53
C LYS A 480 35.88 8.46 2.66
N GLY A 481 36.33 9.71 2.74
CA GLY A 481 35.91 10.67 3.75
C GLY A 481 34.42 10.97 3.68
N GLY A 482 33.88 11.23 2.48
CA GLY A 482 32.45 11.52 2.27
C GLY A 482 31.55 10.37 2.72
N ILE A 483 31.87 9.14 2.28
CA ILE A 483 31.09 7.94 2.66
C ILE A 483 31.22 7.67 4.17
N SER A 484 32.42 7.79 4.73
CA SER A 484 32.65 7.54 6.16
C SER A 484 31.88 8.55 7.02
N ASN A 485 31.85 9.82 6.62
CA ASN A 485 31.10 10.86 7.33
C ASN A 485 29.59 10.57 7.29
N TYR A 486 29.05 10.19 6.13
CA TYR A 486 27.64 9.81 6.00
C TYR A 486 27.26 8.64 6.92
N LEU A 487 28.03 7.55 6.87
CA LEU A 487 27.77 6.37 7.70
C LEU A 487 27.97 6.65 9.19
N THR A 488 28.91 7.53 9.56
CA THR A 488 29.07 7.99 10.94
C THR A 488 27.83 8.73 11.44
N GLN A 489 27.24 9.60 10.62
CA GLN A 489 25.99 10.28 10.99
C GLN A 489 24.84 9.28 11.16
N LYS A 490 24.75 8.27 10.29
CA LYS A 490 23.73 7.21 10.41
C LYS A 490 23.93 6.35 11.65
N TRP A 491 25.18 6.03 12.00
CA TRP A 491 25.52 5.37 13.25
C TRP A 491 25.10 6.20 14.47
N GLN A 492 25.40 7.51 14.49
CA GLN A 492 24.99 8.42 15.57
C GLN A 492 23.46 8.51 15.71
N GLN A 493 22.72 8.36 14.61
CA GLN A 493 21.25 8.29 14.59
C GLN A 493 20.69 6.92 15.03
N GLY A 494 21.55 5.93 15.31
CA GLY A 494 21.16 4.59 15.74
C GLY A 494 20.73 3.66 14.61
N ALA A 495 21.09 3.98 13.35
CA ALA A 495 20.80 3.12 12.20
C ALA A 495 21.74 1.91 12.09
N LEU A 496 22.98 2.09 12.55
CA LEU A 496 24.03 1.08 12.52
C LEU A 496 24.36 0.60 13.93
N LEU A 497 24.68 -0.69 14.06
CA LEU A 497 25.04 -1.36 15.30
C LEU A 497 26.55 -1.30 15.53
N GLY A 498 26.95 -0.85 16.71
CA GLY A 498 28.34 -0.91 17.18
C GLY A 498 28.60 0.11 18.27
N ALA A 499 29.54 -0.19 19.17
CA ALA A 499 29.90 0.72 20.27
C ALA A 499 30.64 1.97 19.77
N LYS A 500 31.31 1.84 18.62
CA LYS A 500 32.05 2.88 17.90
C LYS A 500 31.81 2.73 16.39
N ALA A 501 32.06 3.80 15.64
CA ALA A 501 31.80 3.86 14.21
C ALA A 501 32.52 2.74 13.44
N GLU A 502 33.75 2.41 13.84
CA GLU A 502 34.60 1.40 13.18
C GLU A 502 34.10 -0.04 13.37
N ASP A 503 33.29 -0.29 14.42
CA ASP A 503 32.63 -1.58 14.61
C ASP A 503 31.34 -1.69 13.76
N SER A 504 30.84 -0.55 13.28
CA SER A 504 29.51 -0.43 12.67
C SER A 504 29.53 -0.42 11.14
N PHE A 505 30.62 0.07 10.55
CA PHE A 505 30.81 0.07 9.10
C PHE A 505 32.29 0.10 8.72
N PHE A 506 32.60 -0.23 7.47
CA PHE A 506 33.91 0.01 6.88
C PHE A 506 33.78 0.61 5.48
N VAL A 507 34.77 1.43 5.11
CA VAL A 507 34.95 1.96 3.74
C VAL A 507 36.39 1.70 3.32
N ARG A 508 36.60 0.87 2.30
CA ARG A 508 37.92 0.55 1.76
C ARG A 508 38.03 1.06 0.34
N ILE A 509 39.13 1.76 0.08
CA ILE A 509 39.53 2.23 -1.24
C ILE A 509 41.04 2.40 -1.24
N GLY A 510 41.72 1.92 -2.28
CA GLY A 510 43.13 2.19 -2.51
C GLY A 510 43.83 1.16 -3.37
N LEU A 511 45.00 1.54 -3.90
CA LEU A 511 45.88 0.67 -4.67
C LEU A 511 46.45 -0.43 -3.76
N GLY A 512 46.30 -1.69 -4.15
CA GLY A 512 46.70 -2.85 -3.35
C GLY A 512 45.75 -3.17 -2.20
N ILE A 513 44.64 -2.43 -2.06
CA ILE A 513 43.58 -2.70 -1.09
C ILE A 513 42.33 -3.20 -1.83
N THR A 514 41.75 -2.34 -2.69
CA THR A 514 40.55 -2.65 -3.49
C THR A 514 40.80 -2.59 -5.00
N MET A 515 41.93 -2.00 -5.42
CA MET A 515 42.26 -1.79 -6.83
C MET A 515 43.66 -2.30 -7.14
N SER A 516 43.82 -2.88 -8.33
CA SER A 516 45.13 -3.14 -8.94
C SER A 516 45.64 -1.93 -9.74
N LYS A 517 46.90 -1.97 -10.19
CA LYS A 517 47.41 -0.95 -11.12
C LYS A 517 46.64 -0.94 -12.44
N GLU A 518 46.23 -2.12 -12.89
CA GLU A 518 45.46 -2.29 -14.12
C GLU A 518 44.06 -1.69 -13.99
N ASP A 519 43.40 -1.83 -12.84
CA ASP A 519 42.11 -1.17 -12.59
C ASP A 519 42.21 0.35 -12.73
N VAL A 520 43.25 0.94 -12.14
CA VAL A 520 43.49 2.39 -12.20
C VAL A 520 43.80 2.83 -13.64
N LEU A 521 44.63 2.08 -14.37
CA LEU A 521 44.93 2.35 -15.78
C LEU A 521 43.70 2.24 -16.68
N ASN A 522 42.80 1.31 -16.37
CA ASN A 522 41.51 1.15 -17.03
C ASN A 522 40.45 2.17 -16.55
N GLY A 523 40.84 3.17 -15.74
CA GLY A 523 39.96 4.24 -15.28
C GLY A 523 38.95 3.82 -14.21
N LYS A 524 39.13 2.65 -13.58
CA LYS A 524 38.22 2.17 -12.53
C LYS A 524 38.61 2.74 -11.16
N MET A 525 37.60 3.00 -10.35
CA MET A 525 37.72 3.31 -8.93
C MET A 525 36.80 2.36 -8.14
N ILE A 526 37.38 1.43 -7.37
CA ILE A 526 36.63 0.39 -6.65
C ILE A 526 36.58 0.75 -5.17
N VAL A 527 35.37 0.91 -4.64
CA VAL A 527 35.09 1.19 -3.22
C VAL A 527 34.34 -0.01 -2.64
N GLU A 528 34.85 -0.58 -1.56
CA GLU A 528 34.14 -1.60 -0.78
C GLU A 528 33.53 -0.97 0.46
N ILE A 529 32.24 -1.22 0.69
CA ILE A 529 31.48 -0.66 1.81
C ILE A 529 30.78 -1.80 2.53
N GLY A 530 30.95 -1.88 3.84
CA GLY A 530 30.19 -2.80 4.69
C GLY A 530 29.45 -2.03 5.78
N MET A 531 28.23 -2.47 6.11
CA MET A 531 27.36 -1.82 7.08
C MET A 531 26.72 -2.86 8.00
N ALA A 532 26.77 -2.64 9.32
CA ALA A 532 26.10 -3.45 10.33
C ALA A 532 24.76 -2.81 10.69
N VAL A 533 23.71 -3.04 9.90
CA VAL A 533 22.40 -2.41 10.11
C VAL A 533 21.67 -3.01 11.32
N VAL A 534 21.03 -2.17 12.12
CA VAL A 534 20.25 -2.63 13.29
C VAL A 534 19.09 -3.53 12.86
N ARG A 535 18.94 -4.66 13.56
CA ARG A 535 17.82 -5.61 13.37
C ARG A 535 16.75 -5.39 14.45
N PRO A 536 15.45 -5.52 14.11
CA PRO A 536 14.39 -5.42 15.10
C PRO A 536 14.39 -6.63 16.04
N ALA A 537 14.03 -6.41 17.31
CA ALA A 537 13.70 -7.48 18.25
C ALA A 537 12.27 -7.97 17.95
N GLU A 538 12.14 -9.10 17.26
CA GLU A 538 10.85 -9.69 16.89
C GLU A 538 10.27 -10.57 18.01
N PHE A 539 11.12 -11.25 18.78
CA PHE A 539 10.73 -12.16 19.85
C PHE A 539 11.26 -11.66 21.19
N ILE A 540 10.39 -11.68 22.22
CA ILE A 540 10.75 -11.40 23.62
C ILE A 540 10.40 -12.65 24.43
N ILE A 541 11.41 -13.27 25.04
CA ILE A 541 11.24 -14.49 25.83
C ILE A 541 11.44 -14.14 27.30
N LEU A 542 10.36 -14.18 28.08
CA LEU A 542 10.41 -14.01 29.53
C LEU A 542 10.63 -15.38 30.19
N ARG A 543 11.75 -15.55 30.87
CA ARG A 543 12.05 -16.74 31.68
C ARG A 543 11.88 -16.36 33.14
N ILE A 544 10.80 -16.83 33.76
CA ILE A 544 10.44 -16.51 35.14
C ILE A 544 10.71 -17.76 35.98
N GLU A 545 11.52 -17.59 37.02
CA GLU A 545 11.81 -18.63 38.00
C GLU A 545 11.32 -18.17 39.38
N GLN A 546 10.57 -19.05 40.05
CA GLN A 546 10.32 -18.88 41.48
C GLN A 546 11.47 -19.53 42.22
N PHE A 547 12.25 -18.72 42.95
CA PHE A 547 13.34 -19.20 43.79
C PHE A 547 13.11 -18.79 45.25
N LEU A 548 13.67 -19.57 46.18
CA LEU A 548 13.72 -19.19 47.59
C LEU A 548 14.95 -18.31 47.83
N PRO A 549 14.90 -17.26 48.67
CA PRO A 549 16.01 -16.33 48.88
C PRO A 549 17.36 -16.99 49.22
N GLU A 550 17.34 -18.18 49.82
CA GLU A 550 18.50 -18.99 50.20
C GLU A 550 19.33 -19.49 49.00
N GLN A 551 18.79 -19.43 47.78
CA GLN A 551 19.45 -19.87 46.55
C GLN A 551 20.27 -18.76 45.85
N LEU A 552 20.38 -17.58 46.47
CA LEU A 552 21.18 -16.44 45.96
C LEU A 552 22.66 -16.47 46.40
N SER A 553 23.13 -17.54 47.02
CA SER A 553 24.52 -17.68 47.50
C SER A 553 25.51 -18.00 46.40
#